data_AF-A0A359M3L0-F1
#
_entry.id   AF-A0A359M3L0-F1
#
_cell.length_a   1.000
_cell.length_b   1.000
_cell.length_c   1.000
_cell.angle_alpha   90.00
_cell.angle_beta   90.00
_cell.angle_gamma   90.00
#
_symmetry.space_group_name_H-M   'P 1'
#
loop_
_entity.id
_entity.type
_entity.pdbx_description
1 polymer ?
#
loop_
_entity_poly.entity_id
_entity_poly.type
_entity_poly.pdbx_seq_one_letter_code
_entity_poly.pdbx_strand_id
1 'polypeptide(L)'
;MPSKPLLFPPSLNAAQRETIRIATRRLPPLTGAPVRVVFQPSLRAWRGRLLIESDRGHEVHAAAFVRERRVVLESALLADRRECSRILVHELFHFSWLRLGNPRRRSWEQLLRAEWKRHARGELGWSSEWRKAALTAGDLRERSRRWREYACESYCDTAAWLFSTINAHGEYTLAARHRELRRHWFRDNLPAAGIPI
;
A
#
# COMPACT_ATOMS: atom_id res chain seq x y z
N MET A 1 -28.08 -1.13 0.57
CA MET A 1 -27.17 -1.34 -0.58
C MET A 1 -25.75 -1.40 -0.06
N PRO A 2 -24.92 -2.40 -0.41
CA PRO A 2 -23.53 -2.40 0.04
C PRO A 2 -22.86 -1.16 -0.54
N SER A 3 -22.50 -0.21 0.33
CA SER A 3 -21.83 1.03 -0.03
C SER A 3 -20.57 0.69 -0.81
N LYS A 4 -20.45 1.17 -2.05
CA LYS A 4 -19.21 1.06 -2.83
C LYS A 4 -18.13 1.81 -2.04
N PRO A 5 -17.14 1.12 -1.46
CA PRO A 5 -16.17 1.75 -0.59
C PRO A 5 -15.15 2.58 -1.39
N LEU A 6 -15.19 2.51 -2.72
CA LEU A 6 -14.35 3.28 -3.63
C LEU A 6 -15.22 4.13 -4.57
N LEU A 7 -14.94 5.44 -4.61
CA LEU A 7 -15.60 6.40 -5.49
C LEU A 7 -14.61 6.86 -6.55
N PHE A 8 -14.86 6.47 -7.81
CA PHE A 8 -14.05 6.86 -8.96
C PHE A 8 -14.69 8.02 -9.73
N PRO A 9 -13.92 8.80 -10.50
CA PRO A 9 -14.45 9.96 -11.22
C PRO A 9 -15.49 9.55 -12.27
N PRO A 10 -16.57 10.33 -12.46
CA PRO A 10 -17.55 10.07 -13.51
C PRO A 10 -16.99 10.29 -14.92
N SER A 11 -15.89 11.04 -15.06
CA SER A 11 -15.22 11.33 -16.33
C SER A 11 -14.46 10.15 -16.95
N LEU A 12 -14.30 9.03 -16.23
CA LEU A 12 -13.62 7.85 -16.77
C LEU A 12 -14.40 7.25 -17.94
N ASN A 13 -13.69 6.97 -19.04
CA ASN A 13 -14.24 6.27 -20.20
C ASN A 13 -14.41 4.76 -19.94
N ALA A 14 -15.03 4.04 -20.88
CA ALA A 14 -15.31 2.60 -20.73
C ALA A 14 -14.05 1.75 -20.51
N ALA A 15 -12.98 2.01 -21.27
CA ALA A 15 -11.72 1.28 -21.15
C ALA A 15 -11.05 1.50 -19.78
N GLN A 16 -11.04 2.75 -19.29
CA GLN A 16 -10.50 3.09 -17.97
C GLN A 16 -11.30 2.45 -16.84
N ARG A 17 -12.63 2.40 -16.96
CA ARG A 17 -13.50 1.70 -15.99
C ARG A 17 -13.21 0.20 -15.97
N GLU A 18 -12.95 -0.39 -17.13
CA GLU A 18 -12.57 -1.80 -17.22
C GLU A 18 -11.19 -2.06 -16.60
N THR A 19 -10.21 -1.18 -16.84
CA THR A 19 -8.91 -1.22 -16.14
C THR A 19 -9.11 -1.25 -14.64
N ILE A 20 -9.91 -0.35 -14.08
CA ILE A 20 -10.17 -0.27 -12.63
C ILE A 20 -10.88 -1.52 -12.14
N ARG A 21 -11.92 -1.99 -12.85
CA ARG A 21 -12.65 -3.20 -12.48
C ARG A 21 -11.72 -4.40 -12.37
N ILE A 22 -10.81 -4.56 -13.34
CA ILE A 22 -9.79 -5.61 -13.30
C ILE A 22 -8.82 -5.36 -12.15
N ALA A 23 -8.34 -4.12 -11.98
CA ALA A 23 -7.36 -3.75 -10.98
C ALA A 23 -7.85 -4.02 -9.54
N THR A 24 -9.15 -3.91 -9.29
CA THR A 24 -9.76 -4.16 -7.98
C THR A 24 -10.30 -5.58 -7.81
N ARG A 25 -10.23 -6.46 -8.82
CA ARG A 25 -10.93 -7.76 -8.79
C ARG A 25 -10.49 -8.73 -7.69
N ARG A 26 -9.27 -8.56 -7.17
CA ARG A 26 -8.68 -9.38 -6.10
C ARG A 26 -8.71 -8.71 -4.74
N LEU A 27 -9.21 -7.47 -4.65
CA LEU A 27 -9.42 -6.83 -3.37
C LEU A 27 -10.49 -7.60 -2.59
N PRO A 28 -10.24 -7.96 -1.32
CA PRO A 28 -11.31 -8.40 -0.45
C PRO A 28 -12.35 -7.28 -0.28
N PRO A 29 -13.56 -7.60 0.19
CA PRO A 29 -14.54 -6.58 0.54
C PRO A 29 -13.93 -5.54 1.47
N LEU A 30 -14.14 -4.26 1.18
CA LEU A 30 -13.68 -3.16 2.04
C LEU A 30 -14.87 -2.67 2.88
N THR A 31 -14.62 -2.36 4.14
CA THR A 31 -15.63 -1.90 5.11
C THR A 31 -15.29 -0.51 5.62
N GLY A 32 -16.31 0.30 5.91
CA GLY A 32 -16.14 1.68 6.37
C GLY A 32 -16.67 2.70 5.37
N ALA A 33 -16.30 3.97 5.59
CA ALA A 33 -16.75 5.06 4.73
C ALA A 33 -16.13 4.95 3.32
N PRO A 34 -16.70 5.60 2.29
CA PRO A 34 -16.09 5.57 0.97
C PRO A 34 -14.75 6.33 0.90
N VAL A 35 -13.82 5.87 0.06
CA VAL A 35 -12.57 6.52 -0.32
C VAL A 35 -12.70 7.04 -1.75
N ARG A 36 -12.41 8.32 -1.96
CA ARG A 36 -12.38 8.93 -3.29
C ARG A 36 -11.05 8.62 -3.96
N VAL A 37 -11.09 8.00 -5.13
CA VAL A 37 -9.91 7.79 -5.97
C VAL A 37 -9.96 8.79 -7.12
N VAL A 38 -8.89 9.54 -7.32
CA VAL A 38 -8.75 10.49 -8.44
C VAL A 38 -7.46 10.22 -9.20
N PHE A 39 -7.47 10.56 -10.49
CA PHE A 39 -6.31 10.41 -11.37
C PHE A 39 -5.80 11.79 -11.77
N GLN A 40 -4.49 12.00 -11.69
CA GLN A 40 -3.82 13.26 -12.03
C GLN A 40 -2.54 12.97 -12.83
N PRO A 41 -2.16 13.78 -13.83
CA PRO A 41 -0.92 13.58 -14.57
C PRO A 41 0.32 14.05 -13.78
N SER A 42 1.48 13.50 -14.13
CA SER A 42 2.81 14.00 -13.74
C SER A 42 2.94 14.32 -12.25
N LEU A 43 2.73 13.30 -11.42
CA LEU A 43 2.72 13.42 -9.97
C LEU A 43 4.14 13.46 -9.41
N ARG A 44 4.40 14.42 -8.51
CA ARG A 44 5.69 14.55 -7.82
C ARG A 44 5.53 14.82 -6.34
N ALA A 45 6.44 14.31 -5.52
CA ALA A 45 6.50 14.59 -4.10
C ALA A 45 7.63 15.57 -3.78
N TRP A 46 7.31 16.62 -3.03
CA TRP A 46 8.29 17.59 -2.54
C TRP A 46 7.93 18.08 -1.14
N ARG A 47 8.86 17.94 -0.18
CA ARG A 47 8.69 18.40 1.22
C ARG A 47 7.35 17.99 1.85
N GLY A 48 6.91 16.75 1.60
CA GLY A 48 5.67 16.19 2.15
C GLY A 48 4.39 16.70 1.46
N ARG A 49 4.50 17.37 0.31
CA ARG A 49 3.37 17.79 -0.53
C ARG A 49 3.38 17.03 -1.84
N LEU A 50 2.19 16.73 -2.36
CA LEU A 50 2.00 16.25 -3.73
C LEU A 50 1.88 17.45 -4.66
N LEU A 51 2.70 17.47 -5.70
CA LEU A 51 2.70 18.43 -6.78
C LEU A 51 2.17 17.74 -8.05
N ILE A 52 1.46 18.50 -8.87
CA ILE A 52 0.88 18.07 -10.15
C ILE A 52 1.57 18.92 -11.22
N GLU A 53 2.05 18.30 -12.30
CA GLU A 53 2.67 18.98 -13.45
C GLU A 53 3.81 19.95 -13.04
N SER A 54 4.68 19.50 -12.15
CA SER A 54 5.84 20.27 -11.68
C SER A 54 7.16 19.65 -12.17
N ASP A 55 8.18 20.47 -12.31
CA ASP A 55 9.57 20.07 -12.52
C ASP A 55 10.32 19.78 -11.20
N ARG A 56 9.73 20.16 -10.06
CA ARG A 56 10.34 20.02 -8.73
C ARG A 56 9.93 18.73 -8.02
N GLY A 57 10.85 18.20 -7.22
CA GLY A 57 10.62 17.01 -6.40
C GLY A 57 10.88 15.70 -7.14
N HIS A 58 10.50 14.59 -6.53
CA HIS A 58 10.70 13.25 -7.09
C HIS A 58 9.39 12.73 -7.65
N GLU A 59 9.46 12.03 -8.79
CA GLU A 59 8.30 11.38 -9.37
C GLU A 59 7.72 10.36 -8.40
N VAL A 60 6.39 10.34 -8.29
CA VAL A 60 5.65 9.37 -7.50
C VAL A 60 4.42 8.95 -8.29
N HIS A 61 4.05 7.68 -8.21
CA HIS A 61 2.88 7.18 -8.92
C HIS A 61 1.56 7.42 -8.18
N ALA A 62 1.62 7.71 -6.87
CA ALA A 62 0.43 7.88 -6.05
C ALA A 62 0.69 8.59 -4.72
N ALA A 63 -0.41 8.98 -4.06
CA ALA A 63 -0.42 9.36 -2.65
C ALA A 63 -1.80 9.14 -2.00
N ALA A 64 -1.80 8.65 -0.75
CA ALA A 64 -2.96 8.56 0.12
C ALA A 64 -3.08 9.75 1.09
N PHE A 65 -4.20 10.49 0.99
CA PHE A 65 -4.60 11.53 1.92
C PHE A 65 -5.62 10.95 2.90
N VAL A 66 -5.12 10.25 3.92
CA VAL A 66 -5.97 9.41 4.78
C VAL A 66 -7.05 10.22 5.53
N ARG A 67 -6.74 11.45 5.95
CA ARG A 67 -7.71 12.35 6.61
C ARG A 67 -8.82 12.83 5.67
N GLU A 68 -8.48 13.03 4.40
CA GLU A 68 -9.42 13.49 3.36
C GLU A 68 -10.21 12.33 2.73
N ARG A 69 -9.90 11.08 3.09
CA ARG A 69 -10.44 9.89 2.44
C ARG A 69 -10.22 9.91 0.93
N ARG A 70 -9.03 10.32 0.51
CA ARG A 70 -8.68 10.51 -0.89
C ARG A 70 -7.40 9.78 -1.25
N VAL A 71 -7.41 9.10 -2.39
CA VAL A 71 -6.22 8.55 -3.05
C VAL A 71 -6.06 9.28 -4.38
N VAL A 72 -4.84 9.74 -4.65
CA VAL A 72 -4.47 10.31 -5.95
C VAL A 72 -3.54 9.31 -6.62
N LEU A 73 -3.88 8.90 -7.84
CA LEU A 73 -3.10 8.01 -8.68
C LEU A 73 -2.62 8.76 -9.93
N GLU A 74 -1.46 8.39 -10.45
CA GLU A 74 -0.98 8.92 -11.72
C GLU A 74 -1.86 8.43 -12.88
N SER A 75 -2.31 9.34 -13.74
CA SER A 75 -3.22 9.02 -14.85
C SER A 75 -2.65 7.96 -15.80
N ALA A 76 -1.33 7.91 -15.98
CA ALA A 76 -0.66 6.91 -16.82
C ALA A 76 -0.92 5.47 -16.34
N LEU A 77 -1.21 5.25 -15.06
CA LEU A 77 -1.55 3.92 -14.52
C LEU A 77 -2.81 3.33 -15.16
N LEU A 78 -3.71 4.15 -15.71
CA LEU A 78 -4.90 3.64 -16.41
C LEU A 78 -4.57 2.83 -17.68
N ALA A 79 -3.34 2.97 -18.22
CA ALA A 79 -2.85 2.17 -19.34
C ALA A 79 -2.26 0.81 -18.90
N ASP A 80 -1.85 0.67 -17.63
CA ASP A 80 -1.34 -0.59 -17.08
C ASP A 80 -2.19 -1.06 -15.90
N ARG A 81 -3.13 -1.95 -16.19
CA ARG A 81 -4.03 -2.54 -15.19
C ARG A 81 -3.31 -3.30 -14.06
N ARG A 82 -2.13 -3.87 -14.31
CA ARG A 82 -1.39 -4.62 -13.28
C ARG A 82 -0.75 -3.65 -12.31
N GLU A 83 -0.13 -2.61 -12.83
CA GLU A 83 0.51 -1.58 -12.01
C GLU A 83 -0.51 -0.71 -11.27
N CYS A 84 -1.60 -0.31 -11.94
CA CYS A 84 -2.74 0.34 -11.31
C CYS A 84 -3.28 -0.48 -10.14
N SER A 85 -3.39 -1.81 -10.30
CA SER A 85 -3.80 -2.71 -9.23
C SER A 85 -2.84 -2.69 -8.05
N ARG A 86 -1.53 -2.84 -8.31
CA ARG A 86 -0.51 -2.88 -7.27
C ARG A 86 -0.50 -1.60 -6.44
N ILE A 87 -0.49 -0.45 -7.12
CA ILE A 87 -0.38 0.86 -6.49
C ILE A 87 -1.68 1.23 -5.79
N LEU A 88 -2.85 1.02 -6.41
CA LEU A 88 -4.13 1.29 -5.75
C LEU A 88 -4.29 0.45 -4.46
N VAL A 89 -3.96 -0.85 -4.52
CA VAL A 89 -4.03 -1.72 -3.33
C VAL A 89 -3.08 -1.22 -2.25
N HIS A 90 -1.84 -0.85 -2.60
CA HIS A 90 -0.89 -0.26 -1.65
C HIS A 90 -1.52 0.95 -0.93
N GLU A 91 -2.01 1.93 -1.69
CA GLU A 91 -2.57 3.17 -1.14
C GLU A 91 -3.81 2.94 -0.27
N LEU A 92 -4.67 2.00 -0.66
CA LEU A 92 -5.84 1.64 0.15
C LEU A 92 -5.44 1.02 1.50
N PHE A 93 -4.35 0.27 1.55
CA PHE A 93 -3.91 -0.35 2.79
C PHE A 93 -3.29 0.63 3.79
N HIS A 94 -2.94 1.86 3.39
CA HIS A 94 -2.67 2.94 4.36
C HIS A 94 -3.90 3.26 5.21
N PHE A 95 -5.11 3.18 4.65
CA PHE A 95 -6.36 3.35 5.39
C PHE A 95 -6.60 2.20 6.37
N SER A 96 -6.29 0.97 5.94
CA SER A 96 -6.36 -0.23 6.78
C SER A 96 -5.37 -0.19 7.93
N TRP A 97 -4.14 0.24 7.67
CA TRP A 97 -3.11 0.38 8.69
C TRP A 97 -3.56 1.26 9.87
N LEU A 98 -4.25 2.37 9.61
CA LEU A 98 -4.76 3.21 10.69
C LEU A 98 -5.89 2.56 11.50
N ARG A 99 -6.64 1.63 10.91
CA ARG A 99 -7.81 0.97 11.52
C ARG A 99 -7.53 -0.39 12.15
N LEU A 100 -6.36 -0.95 11.91
CA LEU A 100 -5.90 -2.22 12.48
C LEU A 100 -5.86 -2.26 14.02
N GLY A 101 -5.81 -1.08 14.67
CA GLY A 101 -5.63 -0.98 16.12
C GLY A 101 -4.18 -1.21 16.55
N ASN A 102 -3.87 -0.83 17.79
CA ASN A 102 -2.50 -0.95 18.31
C ASN A 102 -2.00 -2.40 18.48
N PRO A 103 -2.81 -3.36 18.96
CA PRO A 103 -2.33 -4.74 19.16
C PRO A 103 -1.84 -5.39 17.87
N ARG A 104 -2.63 -5.33 16.79
CA ARG A 104 -2.25 -5.92 15.50
C ARG A 104 -1.06 -5.19 14.86
N ARG A 105 -1.02 -3.86 14.92
CA ARG A 105 0.18 -3.13 14.44
C ARG A 105 1.45 -3.56 15.19
N ARG A 106 1.36 -3.76 16.50
CA ARG A 106 2.49 -4.27 17.30
C ARG A 106 2.86 -5.70 16.95
N SER A 107 1.91 -6.60 16.69
CA SER A 107 2.22 -7.97 16.28
C SER A 107 2.87 -8.02 14.90
N TRP A 108 2.44 -7.15 13.96
CA TRP A 108 3.13 -6.97 12.68
C TRP A 108 4.57 -6.51 12.88
N GLU A 109 4.79 -5.48 13.72
CA GLU A 109 6.14 -5.02 14.04
C GLU A 109 7.01 -6.12 14.70
N GLN A 110 6.43 -7.00 15.51
CA GLN A 110 7.17 -8.14 16.10
C GLN A 110 7.63 -9.12 15.03
N LEU A 111 6.78 -9.42 14.04
CA LEU A 111 7.16 -10.23 12.88
C LEU A 111 8.34 -9.58 12.15
N LEU A 112 8.27 -8.28 11.85
CA LEU A 112 9.37 -7.56 11.19
C LEU A 112 10.66 -7.52 12.03
N ARG A 113 10.57 -7.39 13.36
CA ARG A 113 11.75 -7.50 14.24
C ARG A 113 12.37 -8.89 14.16
N ALA A 114 11.56 -9.93 14.07
CA ALA A 114 12.02 -11.31 13.94
C ALA A 114 12.66 -11.57 12.56
N GLU A 115 12.19 -10.91 11.50
CA GLU A 115 12.83 -10.89 10.18
C GLU A 115 14.17 -10.15 10.20
N TRP A 116 14.23 -8.99 10.85
CA TRP A 116 15.45 -8.21 11.01
C TRP A 116 16.55 -8.99 11.75
N LYS A 117 16.20 -9.62 12.88
CA LYS A 117 17.14 -10.49 13.63
C LYS A 117 17.69 -11.65 12.81
N ARG A 118 16.94 -12.11 11.81
CA ARG A 118 17.34 -13.17 10.88
C ARG A 118 18.00 -12.64 9.61
N HIS A 119 18.32 -11.34 9.56
CA HIS A 119 18.92 -10.66 8.42
C HIS A 119 18.13 -10.88 7.11
N ALA A 120 16.79 -10.80 7.18
CA ALA A 120 15.94 -10.92 6.00
C ALA A 120 16.28 -9.83 4.98
N ARG A 121 16.71 -10.25 3.78
CA ARG A 121 17.01 -9.36 2.64
C ARG A 121 15.79 -9.17 1.75
N GLY A 122 15.75 -8.03 1.07
CA GLY A 122 14.68 -7.64 0.16
C GLY A 122 13.37 -7.30 0.86
N GLU A 123 12.40 -6.86 0.06
CA GLU A 123 11.06 -6.46 0.47
C GLU A 123 10.04 -6.80 -0.64
N LEU A 124 8.78 -6.39 -0.44
CA LEU A 124 7.68 -6.58 -1.38
C LEU A 124 7.28 -5.28 -2.11
N GLY A 125 8.12 -4.25 -2.03
CA GLY A 125 7.95 -2.98 -2.73
C GLY A 125 9.11 -2.04 -2.46
N TRP A 126 9.34 -1.08 -3.35
CA TRP A 126 10.41 -0.08 -3.17
C TRP A 126 10.17 0.83 -1.97
N SER A 127 8.91 1.13 -1.65
CA SER A 127 8.53 2.02 -0.54
C SER A 127 9.04 1.51 0.81
N SER A 128 8.93 0.19 1.04
CA SER A 128 9.44 -0.47 2.24
C SER A 128 10.93 -0.79 2.14
N GLU A 129 11.46 -1.14 0.96
CA GLU A 129 12.89 -1.43 0.75
C GLU A 129 13.76 -0.22 1.12
N TRP A 130 13.45 0.98 0.60
CA TRP A 130 14.26 2.17 0.89
C TRP A 130 14.20 2.57 2.37
N ARG A 131 13.03 2.38 3.00
CA ARG A 131 12.91 2.65 4.44
C ARG A 131 13.68 1.63 5.27
N LYS A 132 13.64 0.36 4.90
CA LYS A 132 14.42 -0.71 5.54
C LYS A 132 15.91 -0.43 5.46
N ALA A 133 16.39 -0.03 4.29
CA ALA A 133 17.80 0.30 4.05
C ALA A 133 18.28 1.48 4.91
N ALA A 134 17.39 2.41 5.25
CA ALA A 134 17.69 3.55 6.11
C ALA A 134 17.57 3.28 7.62
N LEU A 135 17.17 2.06 8.03
CA LEU A 135 17.00 1.71 9.44
C LEU A 135 18.34 1.38 10.11
N THR A 136 18.45 1.78 11.37
CA THR A 136 19.50 1.35 12.29
C THR A 136 18.94 0.38 13.33
N ALA A 137 19.81 -0.35 14.03
CA ALA A 137 19.39 -1.17 15.17
C ALA A 137 18.74 -0.34 16.30
N GLY A 138 19.11 0.94 16.44
CA GLY A 138 18.50 1.87 17.41
C GLY A 138 17.03 2.14 17.09
N ASP A 139 16.69 2.36 15.81
CA ASP A 139 15.32 2.62 15.37
C ASP A 139 14.34 1.53 15.80
N LEU A 140 14.79 0.27 15.75
CA LEU A 140 13.99 -0.90 16.15
C LEU A 140 13.75 -0.98 17.66
N ARG A 141 14.79 -0.67 18.45
CA ARG A 141 14.75 -0.72 19.92
C ARG A 141 13.85 0.38 20.48
N GLU A 142 14.02 1.59 19.98
CA GLU A 142 13.31 2.78 20.44
C GLU A 142 11.93 2.94 19.79
N ARG A 143 11.61 2.08 18.80
CA ARG A 143 10.40 2.18 17.99
C ARG A 143 10.25 3.59 17.40
N SER A 144 11.33 4.05 16.76
CA SER A 144 11.44 5.40 16.21
C SER A 144 10.37 5.69 15.15
N ARG A 145 10.30 6.95 14.72
CA ARG A 145 9.45 7.32 13.58
C ARG A 145 9.80 6.52 12.32
N ARG A 146 11.09 6.36 12.00
CA ARG A 146 11.55 5.61 10.83
C ARG A 146 11.09 4.15 10.88
N TRP A 147 11.17 3.52 12.05
CA TRP A 147 10.67 2.16 12.25
C TRP A 147 9.16 2.05 12.00
N ARG A 148 8.36 3.00 12.53
CA ARG A 148 6.90 3.00 12.34
C ARG A 148 6.50 3.23 10.89
N GLU A 149 7.23 4.09 10.18
CA GLU A 149 7.02 4.32 8.74
C GLU A 149 7.39 3.06 7.94
N TYR A 150 8.55 2.44 8.20
CA TYR A 150 8.90 1.15 7.59
C TYR A 150 7.84 0.08 7.84
N ALA A 151 7.35 -0.07 9.08
CA ALA A 151 6.34 -1.08 9.41
C ALA A 151 5.03 -0.85 8.65
N CYS A 152 4.59 0.40 8.50
CA CYS A 152 3.42 0.78 7.71
C CYS A 152 3.60 0.42 6.23
N GLU A 153 4.74 0.78 5.65
CA GLU A 153 5.01 0.60 4.22
C GLU A 153 5.21 -0.87 3.88
N SER A 154 5.92 -1.60 4.74
CA SER A 154 6.07 -3.05 4.64
C SER A 154 4.72 -3.76 4.69
N TYR A 155 3.79 -3.28 5.53
CA TYR A 155 2.40 -3.78 5.56
C TYR A 155 1.67 -3.49 4.24
N CYS A 156 1.73 -2.27 3.72
CA CYS A 156 1.03 -1.87 2.50
C CYS A 156 1.58 -2.57 1.25
N ASP A 157 2.90 -2.72 1.14
CA ASP A 157 3.57 -3.50 0.09
C ASP A 157 3.21 -4.99 0.16
N THR A 158 3.12 -5.56 1.37
CA THR A 158 2.67 -6.94 1.54
C THR A 158 1.22 -7.10 1.08
N ALA A 159 0.36 -6.14 1.39
CA ALA A 159 -1.02 -6.16 0.92
C ALA A 159 -1.12 -6.05 -0.60
N ALA A 160 -0.33 -5.18 -1.22
CA ALA A 160 -0.23 -5.07 -2.67
C ALA A 160 0.20 -6.39 -3.30
N TRP A 161 1.20 -7.07 -2.73
CA TRP A 161 1.61 -8.39 -3.18
C TRP A 161 0.51 -9.47 -3.04
N LEU A 162 -0.30 -9.42 -1.97
CA LEU A 162 -1.36 -10.41 -1.73
C LEU A 162 -2.62 -10.17 -2.57
N PHE A 163 -3.07 -8.93 -2.69
CA PHE A 163 -4.43 -8.60 -3.16
C PHE A 163 -4.47 -7.86 -4.50
N SER A 164 -3.31 -7.52 -5.08
CA SER A 164 -3.28 -7.01 -6.44
C SER A 164 -3.38 -8.15 -7.46
N THR A 165 -3.52 -7.76 -8.72
CA THR A 165 -3.57 -8.70 -9.85
C THR A 165 -2.20 -9.14 -10.35
N ILE A 166 -1.10 -8.63 -9.76
CA ILE A 166 0.27 -8.96 -10.15
C ILE A 166 0.85 -10.05 -9.26
N ASN A 167 1.22 -11.18 -9.86
CA ASN A 167 1.78 -12.33 -9.12
C ASN A 167 3.32 -12.26 -8.97
N ALA A 168 3.98 -11.55 -9.87
CA ALA A 168 5.43 -11.39 -9.91
C ALA A 168 5.76 -9.97 -10.37
N HIS A 169 6.68 -9.31 -9.66
CA HIS A 169 7.12 -7.95 -9.94
C HIS A 169 8.61 -7.83 -9.59
N GLY A 170 9.36 -6.98 -10.29
CA GLY A 170 10.79 -6.77 -10.01
C GLY A 170 11.06 -6.25 -8.60
N GLU A 171 10.07 -5.58 -7.99
CA GLU A 171 10.14 -5.13 -6.60
C GLU A 171 9.95 -6.24 -5.55
N TYR A 172 9.50 -7.43 -5.96
CA TYR A 172 9.23 -8.54 -5.02
C TYR A 172 10.50 -9.36 -4.81
N THR A 173 11.39 -8.85 -3.96
CA THR A 173 12.72 -9.42 -3.70
C THR A 173 12.83 -10.15 -2.36
N LEU A 174 11.86 -9.98 -1.46
CA LEU A 174 11.83 -10.65 -0.15
C LEU A 174 11.92 -12.19 -0.31
N ALA A 175 12.70 -12.89 0.52
CA ALA A 175 12.80 -14.35 0.39
C ALA A 175 11.46 -15.07 0.68
N ALA A 176 11.20 -16.19 -0.01
CA ALA A 176 9.92 -16.93 0.04
C ALA A 176 9.45 -17.26 1.47
N ARG A 177 10.35 -17.70 2.34
CA ARG A 177 10.03 -18.00 3.76
C ARG A 177 9.41 -16.82 4.51
N HIS A 178 9.88 -15.60 4.24
CA HIS A 178 9.38 -14.39 4.90
C HIS A 178 8.04 -13.95 4.27
N ARG A 179 7.88 -14.12 2.95
CA ARG A 179 6.59 -13.93 2.29
C ARG A 179 5.51 -14.82 2.88
N GLU A 180 5.83 -16.08 3.17
CA GLU A 180 4.87 -17.01 3.78
C GLU A 180 4.48 -16.58 5.20
N LEU A 181 5.45 -16.18 6.02
CA LEU A 181 5.17 -15.66 7.37
C LEU A 181 4.26 -14.43 7.33
N ARG A 182 4.51 -13.51 6.39
CA ARG A 182 3.68 -12.32 6.21
C ARG A 182 2.27 -12.67 5.71
N ARG A 183 2.15 -13.61 4.77
CA ARG A 183 0.85 -14.14 4.29
C ARG A 183 0.05 -14.74 5.44
N HIS A 184 0.68 -15.59 6.24
CA HIS A 184 0.07 -16.19 7.43
C HIS A 184 -0.42 -15.12 8.40
N TRP A 185 0.42 -14.11 8.69
CA TRP A 185 0.02 -13.01 9.55
C TRP A 185 -1.23 -12.29 9.01
N PHE A 186 -1.29 -12.00 7.72
CA PHE A 186 -2.44 -11.35 7.08
C PHE A 186 -3.72 -12.19 7.20
N ARG A 187 -3.62 -13.50 6.93
CA ARG A 187 -4.74 -14.43 7.07
C ARG A 187 -5.29 -14.45 8.50
N ASP A 188 -4.40 -14.47 9.49
CA ASP A 188 -4.79 -14.67 10.88
C ASP A 188 -5.23 -13.37 11.59
N ASN A 189 -4.85 -12.20 11.06
CA ASN A 189 -5.08 -10.90 11.73
C ASN A 189 -6.06 -9.96 11.02
N LEU A 190 -6.44 -10.24 9.77
CA LEU A 190 -7.43 -9.42 9.06
C LEU A 190 -8.87 -9.92 9.29
N PRO A 191 -9.86 -9.02 9.44
CA PRO A 191 -11.24 -9.43 9.66
C PRO A 191 -11.80 -10.19 8.45
N ALA A 192 -12.47 -11.32 8.71
CA ALA A 192 -13.19 -12.07 7.67
C ALA A 192 -14.33 -11.25 7.02
N ALA A 193 -14.91 -10.30 7.77
CA ALA A 193 -15.97 -9.42 7.31
C ALA A 193 -15.51 -8.37 6.27
N GLY A 194 -14.20 -8.23 6.04
CA GLY A 194 -13.60 -7.31 5.08
C GLY A 194 -12.52 -6.42 5.68
N ILE A 195 -11.76 -5.76 4.81
CA ILE A 195 -10.66 -4.88 5.18
C ILE A 195 -11.21 -3.52 5.63
N PRO A 196 -10.96 -3.08 6.87
CA PRO A 196 -11.45 -1.79 7.34
C PRO A 196 -10.68 -0.65 6.68
N ILE A 197 -11.35 0.32 6.05
CA ILE A 197 -10.74 1.49 5.38
C ILE A 197 -11.41 2.82 5.73
#